data_AF-A0A960DV93-F1
#
_entry.id   AF-A0A960DV93-F1
#
_cell.length_a   1.000
_cell.length_b   1.000
_cell.length_c   1.000
_cell.angle_alpha   90.00
_cell.angle_beta   90.00
_cell.angle_gamma   90.00
#
_symmetry.space_group_name_H-M   'P 1'
#
loop_
_entity.id
_entity.type
_entity.pdbx_description
1 polymer ?
#
loop_
_entity_poly.entity_id
_entity_poly.type
_entity_poly.pdbx_seq_one_letter_code
_entity_poly.pdbx_strand_id
1 'polypeptide(L)'
;MGWFARRKAAGVEHEEHEEPVVIDLGLQKGFEVEYQVSRLHELGLEVFLLAQSENPRLGDLFPKHCRLYVPPADVPRVRAELEAVGLL
;
A
#
# COMPACT_ATOMS: atom_id res chain seq x y z
N MET A 1 45.63 -13.13 -28.66
CA MET A 1 44.29 -12.84 -29.22
C MET A 1 43.32 -12.68 -28.06
N GLY A 2 43.18 -11.44 -27.59
CA GLY A 2 42.28 -11.08 -26.50
C GLY A 2 40.89 -10.73 -27.04
N TRP A 3 39.87 -11.27 -26.38
CA TRP A 3 38.46 -10.94 -26.47
C TRP A 3 37.89 -11.71 -25.27
N PHE A 4 37.43 -11.14 -24.16
CA PHE A 4 36.41 -10.12 -24.03
C PHE A 4 36.67 -9.26 -22.79
N ALA A 5 36.88 -7.97 -23.02
CA ALA A 5 36.76 -6.95 -22.00
C ALA A 5 35.29 -6.61 -21.75
N ARG A 6 34.97 -6.36 -20.48
CA ARG A 6 33.96 -5.41 -19.96
C ARG A 6 32.59 -5.39 -20.64
N ARG A 7 31.59 -5.89 -19.91
CA ARG A 7 30.43 -5.05 -19.58
C ARG A 7 30.23 -5.05 -18.07
N LYS A 8 30.72 -3.98 -17.47
CA LYS A 8 30.27 -3.40 -16.21
C LYS A 8 28.75 -3.31 -16.33
N ALA A 9 28.04 -4.28 -15.75
CA ALA A 9 26.60 -4.14 -15.56
C ALA A 9 26.41 -2.86 -14.75
N ALA A 10 25.57 -2.00 -15.31
CA ALA A 10 25.26 -0.69 -14.79
C ALA A 10 25.00 -0.77 -13.30
N GLY A 11 25.53 0.22 -12.56
CA GLY A 11 25.07 0.46 -11.20
C GLY A 11 23.56 0.50 -11.25
N VAL A 12 22.94 -0.43 -10.53
CA VAL A 12 21.56 -0.29 -10.11
C VAL A 12 21.60 0.93 -9.22
N GLU A 13 21.27 2.07 -9.82
CA GLU A 13 20.90 3.28 -9.10
C GLU A 13 19.77 2.81 -8.19
N HIS A 14 20.09 2.65 -6.90
CA HIS A 14 19.07 2.53 -5.88
C HIS A 14 18.34 3.86 -5.94
N GLU A 15 17.24 3.91 -6.71
CA GLU A 15 16.16 4.84 -6.40
C GLU A 15 15.98 4.76 -4.89
N GLU A 16 16.18 5.88 -4.21
CA GLU A 16 15.89 6.03 -2.80
C GLU A 16 14.38 5.81 -2.66
N HIS A 17 13.96 4.55 -2.61
CA HIS A 17 12.59 4.18 -2.32
C HIS A 17 12.35 4.64 -0.89
N GLU A 18 11.79 5.85 -0.75
CA GLU A 18 11.37 6.37 0.54
C GLU A 18 10.48 5.32 1.21
N GLU A 19 10.71 5.06 2.50
CA GLU A 19 9.95 4.06 3.22
C GLU A 19 8.45 4.39 3.16
N PRO A 20 7.59 3.43 2.78
CA PRO A 20 6.16 3.67 2.68
C PRO A 20 5.59 4.06 4.04
N VAL A 21 4.75 5.07 4.05
CA VAL A 21 4.05 5.51 5.26
C VAL A 21 2.89 4.55 5.53
N VAL A 22 2.81 4.11 6.78
CA VAL A 22 1.72 3.25 7.25
C VAL A 22 0.60 4.12 7.81
N ILE A 23 -0.61 3.97 7.26
CA ILE A 23 -1.84 4.54 7.78
C ILE A 23 -2.64 3.42 8.44
N ASP A 24 -2.85 3.53 9.75
CA ASP A 24 -3.66 2.58 10.51
C ASP A 24 -5.14 3.02 10.48
N LEU A 25 -6.00 2.16 9.93
CA LEU A 25 -7.45 2.39 9.85
C LEU A 25 -8.19 1.73 11.02
N GLY A 26 -7.49 1.00 11.89
CA GLY A 26 -8.08 0.25 12.99
C GLY A 26 -8.95 -0.91 12.50
N LEU A 27 -9.98 -1.24 13.29
CA LEU A 27 -10.93 -2.30 12.98
C LEU A 27 -11.95 -1.82 11.96
N GLN A 28 -11.88 -2.36 10.75
CA GLN A 28 -12.77 -2.03 9.64
C GLN A 28 -13.37 -3.30 9.03
N LYS A 29 -14.50 -3.16 8.34
CA LYS A 29 -15.02 -4.26 7.52
C LYS A 29 -14.12 -4.41 6.30
N GLY A 30 -13.52 -5.58 6.13
CA GLY A 30 -12.52 -5.82 5.08
C GLY A 30 -13.00 -5.43 3.68
N PHE A 31 -14.23 -5.80 3.32
CA PHE A 31 -14.78 -5.50 2.00
C PHE A 31 -14.98 -3.98 1.74
N GLU A 32 -15.29 -3.18 2.76
CA GLU A 32 -15.46 -1.73 2.60
C GLU A 32 -14.10 -1.08 2.32
N VAL A 33 -13.05 -1.52 3.02
CA VAL A 33 -11.68 -1.03 2.80
C VAL A 33 -11.14 -1.49 1.46
N GLU A 34 -11.37 -2.75 1.06
CA GLU A 34 -10.98 -3.26 -0.25
C GLU A 34 -11.62 -2.46 -1.39
N TYR A 35 -12.91 -2.14 -1.27
CA TYR A 35 -13.60 -1.29 -2.25
C TYR A 35 -12.97 0.10 -2.35
N GLN A 36 -12.65 0.75 -1.23
CA GLN A 36 -11.99 2.05 -1.26
C GLN A 36 -10.57 1.97 -1.81
N VAL A 37 -9.83 0.91 -1.51
CA VAL A 37 -8.49 0.68 -2.07
C VAL A 37 -8.55 0.52 -3.59
N SER A 38 -9.52 -0.22 -4.13
CA SER A 38 -9.73 -0.29 -5.58
C SER A 38 -10.02 1.08 -6.18
N ARG A 39 -10.83 1.90 -5.51
CA ARG A 39 -11.10 3.27 -5.95
C ARG A 39 -9.86 4.17 -5.91
N LEU A 40 -8.99 4.04 -4.90
CA LEU A 40 -7.72 4.75 -4.85
C LEU A 40 -6.80 4.35 -6.03
N HIS A 41 -6.78 3.06 -6.40
CA HIS A 41 -6.05 2.59 -7.57
C HIS A 41 -6.60 3.17 -8.88
N GLU A 42 -7.93 3.29 -9.03
CA GLU A 42 -8.56 3.94 -10.18
C GLU A 42 -8.20 5.43 -10.29
N LEU A 43 -7.92 6.09 -9.16
CA LEU A 43 -7.43 7.47 -9.12
C LEU A 43 -5.93 7.59 -9.40
N GLY A 44 -5.25 6.46 -9.66
CA GLY A 44 -3.82 6.38 -9.94
C GLY A 44 -2.93 6.40 -8.69
N LEU A 45 -3.48 6.11 -7.51
CA LEU A 45 -2.71 6.08 -6.26
C LEU A 45 -2.24 4.65 -5.98
N GLU A 46 -0.94 4.50 -5.77
CA GLU A 46 -0.35 3.20 -5.41
C GLU A 46 -0.49 2.97 -3.90
N VAL A 47 -1.47 2.17 -3.50
CA VAL A 47 -1.67 1.82 -2.08
C VAL A 47 -1.69 0.31 -1.90
N PHE A 48 -1.10 -0.18 -0.81
CA PHE A 48 -1.13 -1.59 -0.46
C PHE A 48 -1.91 -1.82 0.84
N LEU A 49 -2.88 -2.72 0.81
CA LEU A 49 -3.73 -3.06 1.95
C LEU A 49 -3.22 -4.30 2.67
N LEU A 50 -3.02 -4.16 3.99
CA LEU A 50 -2.85 -5.26 4.91
C LEU A 50 -4.07 -5.33 5.83
N ALA A 51 -4.95 -6.31 5.57
CA ALA A 51 -6.11 -6.59 6.41
C ALA A 51 -5.87 -7.88 7.22
N GLN A 52 -5.63 -7.74 8.52
CA GLN A 52 -5.39 -8.87 9.43
C GLN A 52 -6.64 -9.16 10.26
N SER A 53 -7.12 -10.40 10.23
CA SER A 53 -8.15 -10.85 11.15
C SER A 53 -7.52 -11.26 12.48
N GLU A 54 -8.08 -10.80 13.60
CA GLU A 54 -7.69 -11.27 14.93
C GLU A 54 -8.06 -12.74 15.15
N ASN A 55 -9.04 -13.26 14.41
CA ASN A 55 -9.46 -14.65 14.49
C ASN A 55 -9.58 -15.26 13.08
N PRO A 56 -8.61 -16.10 12.66
CA PRO A 56 -8.62 -16.70 11.32
C PRO A 56 -9.80 -17.65 11.08
N ARG A 57 -10.50 -18.10 12.15
CA ARG A 57 -11.69 -18.95 12.03
C ARG A 57 -12.97 -18.19 11.67
N LEU A 58 -12.96 -16.86 11.83
CA LEU A 58 -14.13 -16.01 11.63
C LEU A 58 -14.24 -15.44 10.20
N GLY A 59 -13.20 -15.61 9.38
CA GLY A 59 -13.22 -15.24 7.95
C GLY A 59 -13.47 -13.76 7.70
N ASP A 60 -14.17 -13.45 6.60
CA ASP A 60 -14.40 -12.09 6.10
C ASP A 60 -15.62 -11.39 6.70
N LEU A 61 -16.36 -12.08 7.57
CA LEU A 61 -17.59 -11.56 8.17
C LEU A 61 -17.33 -10.63 9.37
N PHE A 62 -16.10 -10.59 9.88
CA PHE A 62 -15.73 -9.84 11.07
C PHE A 62 -14.79 -8.68 10.74
N PRO A 63 -14.79 -7.62 11.56
CA PRO A 63 -13.84 -6.53 11.42
C PRO A 63 -12.40 -7.05 11.42
N LYS A 64 -11.60 -6.53 10.50
CA LYS A 64 -10.16 -6.80 10.38
C LYS A 64 -9.41 -5.55 10.76
N HIS A 65 -8.23 -5.72 11.34
CA HIS A 65 -7.30 -4.63 11.53
C HIS A 65 -6.70 -4.26 10.17
N CYS A 66 -7.03 -3.09 9.66
CA CYS A 66 -6.66 -2.64 8.32
C CYS A 66 -5.53 -1.60 8.39
N ARG A 67 -4.44 -1.85 7.66
CA ARG A 67 -3.33 -0.92 7.49
C ARG A 67 -3.08 -0.69 6.02
N LEU A 68 -2.86 0.57 5.64
CA LEU A 68 -2.48 0.95 4.29
C LEU A 68 -1.01 1.37 4.27
N TYR A 69 -0.28 0.87 3.29
CA TYR A 69 1.08 1.30 2.97
C TYR A 69 1.00 2.19 1.75
N VAL A 70 1.50 3.41 1.89
CA VAL A 70 1.34 4.47 0.90
C VAL A 70 2.70 5.14 0.66
N PRO A 71 3.09 5.41 -0.60
CA PRO A 71 4.24 6.26 -0.91
C PRO A 71 4.10 7.62 -0.22
N PRO A 72 5.15 8.18 0.40
CA PRO A 72 5.06 9.44 1.13
C PRO A 72 4.46 10.60 0.31
N ALA A 73 4.76 10.65 -1.00
CA ALA A 73 4.21 11.63 -1.93
C ALA A 73 2.67 11.62 -2.03
N ASP A 74 2.05 10.44 -1.87
CA ASP A 74 0.61 10.25 -2.05
C ASP A 74 -0.18 10.30 -0.73
N VAL A 75 0.51 10.29 0.42
CA VAL A 75 -0.10 10.30 1.76
C VAL A 75 -1.13 11.42 1.95
N PRO A 76 -0.87 12.69 1.57
CA PRO A 76 -1.85 13.76 1.78
C PRO A 76 -3.15 13.51 1.01
N ARG A 77 -3.03 12.98 -0.21
CA ARG A 77 -4.17 12.70 -1.07
C ARG A 77 -4.94 11.47 -0.60
N VAL A 78 -4.24 10.39 -0.23
CA VAL A 78 -4.87 9.19 0.32
C VAL A 78 -5.60 9.49 1.62
N ARG A 79 -5.01 10.30 2.53
CA ARG A 79 -5.70 10.74 3.75
C ARG A 79 -6.97 11.50 3.46
N ALA A 80 -6.94 12.46 2.54
CA ALA A 80 -8.12 13.23 2.17
C ALA A 80 -9.26 12.35 1.61
N GLU A 81 -8.94 11.36 0.77
CA GLU A 81 -9.94 10.41 0.25
C GLU A 81 -10.52 9.52 1.36
N LEU A 82 -9.68 9.06 2.30
CA LEU A 82 -10.12 8.23 3.44
C LEU A 82 -10.99 9.00 4.44
N GLU A 83 -10.66 10.25 4.73
CA GLU A 83 -11.47 11.15 5.58
C GLU A 83 -12.82 11.45 4.91
N ALA A 84 -12.85 11.65 3.59
CA ALA A 84 -14.08 11.91 2.85
C ALA A 84 -15.09 10.75 2.89
N VAL A 85 -14.61 9.52 3.11
CA VAL A 85 -15.45 8.31 3.22
C VAL A 85 -15.62 7.84 4.67
N GLY A 86 -15.06 8.56 5.64
CA GLY A 86 -15.18 8.26 7.07
C GLY A 86 -14.40 7.03 7.54
N LEU A 87 -13.31 6.68 6.85
CA LEU A 87 -12.38 5.61 7.26
C LEU A 87 -11.24 6.11 8.16
N LEU A 88 -11.08 7.44 8.27
CA LEU A 88 -10.22 8.18 9.19
C LEU A 88 -11.08 9.21 9.93
#